data_AF-A0A2K3KRZ2-F1
#
_entry.id   AF-A0A2K3KRZ2-F1
#
_cell.length_a   1.000
_cell.length_b   1.000
_cell.length_c   1.000
_cell.angle_alpha   90.00
_cell.angle_beta   90.00
_cell.angle_gamma   90.00
#
_symmetry.space_group_name_H-M   'P 1'
#
loop_
_entity.id
_entity.type
_entity.pdbx_description
1 polymer ?
#
loop_
_entity_poly.entity_id
_entity_poly.type
_entity_poly.pdbx_seq_one_letter_code
_entity_poly.pdbx_strand_id
1 'polypeptide(L)' 'MKLDFITGTLPMPDDDFDPAYRAWDRCNQLISSWILNFVSPSIAQSVVFMENAIDIWN' A
#
# COMPACT_ATOMS: atom_id res chain seq x y z
N MET A 1 -11.22 -0.04 5.82
CA MET A 1 -10.35 -1.01 5.13
C MET A 1 -9.34 -0.34 4.20
N LYS A 2 -9.74 0.44 3.17
CA LYS A 2 -8.78 1.13 2.29
C LYS A 2 -8.07 2.32 2.94
N LEU A 3 -8.83 3.15 3.66
CA LEU A 3 -8.29 4.29 4.41
C LEU A 3 -7.31 3.81 5.50
N ASP A 4 -7.57 2.66 6.11
CA ASP A 4 -6.75 2.09 7.18
C ASP A 4 -5.33 1.74 6.70
N PHE A 5 -5.15 1.33 5.43
CA PHE A 5 -3.83 1.12 4.83
C PHE A 5 -3.07 2.43 4.60
N ILE A 6 -3.73 3.44 4.04
CA ILE A 6 -3.05 4.72 3.73
C ILE A 6 -2.88 5.64 4.95
N THR A 7 -3.59 5.36 6.04
CA THR A 7 -3.44 6.05 7.34
C THR A 7 -2.51 5.30 8.30
N GLY A 8 -2.08 4.08 7.96
CA GLY A 8 -1.26 3.25 8.84
C GLY A 8 -1.99 2.63 10.03
N THR A 9 -3.32 2.75 10.08
CA THR A 9 -4.15 2.12 11.12
C THR A 9 -4.09 0.58 11.03
N LEU A 10 -3.78 0.04 9.83
CA LEU A 10 -3.54 -1.38 9.60
C LEU A 10 -2.06 -1.63 9.26
N PRO A 11 -1.18 -1.79 10.28
CA PRO A 11 0.25 -1.98 10.05
C PRO A 11 0.55 -3.33 9.40
N MET A 12 1.73 -3.43 8.78
CA MET A 12 2.28 -4.69 8.30
C MET A 12 2.41 -5.66 9.48
N PRO A 13 2.01 -6.94 9.34
CA PRO A 13 2.27 -7.95 10.36
C PRO A 13 3.77 -8.12 10.59
N ASP A 14 4.20 -8.19 11.85
CA ASP A 14 5.61 -8.32 12.23
C ASP A 14 6.20 -9.72 11.93
N ASP A 15 5.33 -10.71 11.70
CA ASP A 15 5.70 -12.10 11.42
C ASP A 15 5.30 -12.49 9.99
N ASP A 16 6.30 -12.82 9.16
CA ASP A 16 6.12 -13.31 7.79
C ASP A 16 5.31 -14.62 7.73
N PHE A 17 5.24 -15.38 8.83
CA PHE A 17 4.46 -16.60 8.95
C PHE A 17 3.03 -16.36 9.44
N ASP A 18 2.65 -15.11 9.75
CA ASP A 18 1.27 -14.78 10.10
C ASP A 18 0.35 -15.12 8.91
N PRO A 19 -0.69 -15.94 9.11
CA PRO A 19 -1.69 -16.22 8.08
C PRO A 19 -2.31 -14.96 7.46
N ALA A 20 -2.35 -13.85 8.20
CA ALA A 20 -2.85 -12.56 7.75
C ALA A 20 -1.87 -11.81 6.83
N TYR A 21 -0.56 -12.11 6.86
CA TYR A 21 0.45 -11.42 6.05
C TYR A 21 0.12 -11.47 4.56
N ARG A 22 -0.24 -12.65 4.04
CA ARG A 22 -0.61 -12.81 2.62
C ARG A 22 -1.84 -12.00 2.23
N ALA A 23 -2.80 -11.84 3.14
CA ALA A 23 -4.00 -11.05 2.89
C ALA A 23 -3.68 -9.55 2.93
N TRP A 24 -2.82 -9.14 3.87
CA TRP A 24 -2.32 -7.79 4.00
C TRP A 24 -1.55 -7.35 2.74
N ASP A 25 -0.57 -8.15 2.31
CA ASP A 25 0.28 -7.87 1.15
C ASP A 25 -0.54 -7.69 -0.14
N ARG A 26 -1.53 -8.57 -0.37
CA ARG A 26 -2.44 -8.42 -1.51
C ARG A 26 -3.24 -7.12 -1.46
N CYS A 27 -3.73 -6.74 -0.29
CA CYS A 27 -4.47 -5.49 -0.13
C CYS A 27 -3.56 -4.28 -0.33
N ASN A 28 -2.34 -4.33 0.20
CA ASN A 28 -1.31 -3.30 0.01
C ASN A 28 -1.05 -3.09 -1.49
N GLN A 29 -0.76 -4.16 -2.25
CA GLN A 29 -0.51 -4.08 -3.70
C GLN A 29 -1.71 -3.54 -4.50
N LEU A 30 -2.94 -3.92 -4.13
CA LEU A 30 -4.17 -3.42 -4.77
C LEU A 30 -4.35 -1.92 -4.54
N ILE A 31 -4.10 -1.45 -3.32
CA ILE A 31 -4.25 -0.04 -2.97
C ILE A 31 -3.12 0.77 -3.64
N SER A 32 -1.88 0.30 -3.63
CA SER A 32 -0.76 0.92 -4.34
C SER A 32 -1.07 1.07 -5.83
N SER A 33 -1.56 0.00 -6.48
CA SER A 33 -1.98 0.06 -7.89
C SER A 33 -3.12 1.06 -8.11
N TRP A 34 -4.09 1.12 -7.20
CA TRP A 34 -5.16 2.11 -7.30
C TRP A 34 -4.63 3.54 -7.20
N ILE A 35 -3.72 3.84 -6.27
CA ILE A 35 -3.14 5.18 -6.13
C ILE A 35 -2.38 5.56 -7.40
N LEU A 36 -1.48 4.67 -7.87
CA LEU A 36 -0.65 4.91 -9.06
C LEU A 36 -1.48 5.15 -10.33
N ASN A 37 -2.64 4.49 -10.46
CA ASN A 37 -3.55 4.69 -11.59
C ASN A 37 -4.49 5.90 -11.41
N PHE A 38 -4.63 6.44 -10.20
CA PHE A 38 -5.51 7.58 -9.91
C PHE A 38 -4.80 8.93 -10.04
N VAL A 39 -3.52 8.98 -9.67
CA VAL A 39 -2.71 10.20 -9.71
C VAL A 39 -2.20 10.50 -11.13
N SER A 40 -1.69 11.72 -11.36
CA SER A 40 -1.07 12.05 -12.64
C SER A 40 0.19 11.20 -12.88
N PRO A 41 0.58 10.94 -14.15
CA PRO A 41 1.76 10.15 -14.46
C PRO A 41 3.05 10.69 -13.83
N SER A 42 3.19 12.01 -13.71
CA SER A 42 4.35 12.64 -13.05
C SER A 42 4.44 12.30 -11.57
N ILE A 43 3.30 12.27 -10.86
CA ILE A 43 3.24 11.89 -9.45
C ILE A 43 3.49 10.38 -9.33
N ALA A 44 2.81 9.57 -10.15
CA ALA A 44 2.99 8.12 -10.14
C ALA A 44 4.47 7.72 -10.33
N GLN A 45 5.17 8.35 -11.28
CA GLN A 45 6.61 8.12 -11.49
C GLN A 45 7.49 8.48 -10.29
N SER A 46 7.10 9.49 -9.51
CA SER A 46 7.86 9.91 -8.33
C SER A 46 7.70 8.99 -7.12
N VAL A 47 6.69 8.12 -7.10
CA VAL A 47 6.35 7.26 -5.96
C VAL A 47 6.28 5.76 -6.29
N VAL A 48 6.48 5.36 -7.54
CA VAL A 48 6.35 3.96 -8.01
C VAL A 48 7.32 2.97 -7.34
N PHE A 49 8.41 3.46 -6.77
CA PHE A 49 9.42 2.63 -6.09
C PHE A 49 9.09 2.36 -4.61
N MET A 50 8.02 2.97 -4.09
CA MET A 50 7.61 2.76 -2.70
C MET A 50 6.89 1.42 -2.55
N GLU A 51 7.20 0.69 -1.48
CA GLU A 51 6.71 -0.67 -1.27
C GLU A 51 5.29 -0.69 -0.66
N ASN A 52 4.96 0.29 0.19
CA ASN A 52 3.68 0.32 0.89
C ASN A 52 2.76 1.43 0.40
N ALA A 53 1.46 1.15 0.39
CA ALA A 53 0.44 2.13 0.04
C ALA A 53 0.44 3.36 0.97
N ILE A 54 0.86 3.20 2.23
CA ILE A 54 1.03 4.31 3.17
C ILE A 54 2.15 5.25 2.72
N ASP A 55 3.24 4.71 2.19
CA ASP A 55 4.38 5.50 1.73
C ASP A 55 4.01 6.27 0.47
N ILE A 56 3.28 5.64 -0.46
CA ILE A 56 2.77 6.27 -1.70
C ILE A 56 1.80 7.43 -1.40
N TRP A 57 1.04 7.33 -0.31
CA TRP A 57 0.02 8.32 0.04
C TRP A 57 0.57 9.56 0.77
N ASN A 58 1.70 9.43 1.47
CA ASN A 58 2.34 10.51 2.21
C ASN A 58 3.27 11.35 1.34
#